data_AF-A0A519KYU2-F1
#
_entry.id   AF-A0A519KYU2-F1
#
_cell.length_a   1.000
_cell.length_b   1.000
_cell.length_c   1.000
_cell.angle_alpha   90.00
_cell.angle_beta   90.00
_cell.angle_gamma   90.00
#
_symmetry.space_group_name_H-M   'P 1'
#
loop_
_entity.id
_entity.type
_entity.pdbx_description
1 polymer ?
#
loop_
_entity_poly.entity_id
_entity_poly.type
_entity_poly.pdbx_seq_one_letter_code
_entity_poly.pdbx_strand_id
1 'polypeptide(L)'
;GDPDKTVEKAILDVWSSFWNFRAFQERDLFGINHESCAMGVLVHRSFPDEKANGVLVTKNMYRDKYTGITVNVQLGEESVVKPEPGITCDEFYCHNFNSFGSFVVDYRSTSSLNKGKPILAEKEIKKLFDISSPLERRLNLLWQKRKMSKKYYPLDIEFKYLGDEKQLYIKQARAYMD
;
A
#
# COMPACT_ATOMS: atom_id res chain seq x y z
N GLY A 1 -14.30 4.59 25.51
CA GLY A 1 -14.37 5.22 24.18
C GLY A 1 -14.36 6.72 24.38
N ASP A 2 -13.77 7.45 23.46
CA ASP A 2 -13.78 8.91 23.46
C ASP A 2 -15.20 9.39 23.06
N PRO A 3 -15.93 10.13 23.92
CA PRO A 3 -17.30 10.57 23.64
C PRO A 3 -17.38 11.50 22.42
N ASP A 4 -16.28 12.11 22.02
CA ASP A 4 -16.22 13.00 20.87
C ASP A 4 -15.88 12.29 19.56
N LYS A 5 -15.26 11.10 19.61
CA LYS A 5 -14.86 10.31 18.43
C LYS A 5 -15.72 9.05 18.29
N THR A 6 -17.00 9.25 17.99
CA THR A 6 -17.95 8.16 17.79
C THR A 6 -17.89 7.60 16.37
N VAL A 7 -18.38 6.37 16.20
CA VAL A 7 -18.44 5.72 14.88
C VAL A 7 -19.37 6.48 13.94
N GLU A 8 -20.48 7.00 14.46
CA GLU A 8 -21.46 7.79 13.72
C GLU A 8 -20.83 9.07 13.17
N LYS A 9 -20.06 9.78 14.00
CA LYS A 9 -19.31 10.98 13.56
C LYS A 9 -18.31 10.62 12.47
N ALA A 10 -17.53 9.55 12.64
CA ALA A 10 -16.57 9.11 11.63
C ALA A 10 -17.23 8.73 10.29
N ILE A 11 -18.40 8.09 10.30
CA ILE A 11 -19.17 7.77 9.08
C ILE A 11 -19.65 9.05 8.40
N LEU A 12 -20.21 10.00 9.17
CA LEU A 12 -20.67 11.29 8.65
C LEU A 12 -19.50 12.10 8.07
N ASP A 13 -18.33 12.08 8.70
CA ASP A 13 -17.13 12.75 8.21
C ASP A 13 -16.70 12.17 6.86
N VAL A 14 -16.65 10.83 6.74
CA VAL A 14 -16.33 10.15 5.48
C VAL A 14 -17.34 10.52 4.38
N TRP A 15 -18.65 10.45 4.65
CA TRP A 15 -19.66 10.84 3.66
C TRP A 15 -19.61 12.32 3.30
N SER A 16 -19.37 13.21 4.27
CA SER A 16 -19.22 14.64 4.01
C SER A 16 -18.01 14.92 3.11
N SER A 17 -16.93 14.14 3.24
CA SER A 17 -15.73 14.27 2.41
C SER A 17 -16.01 14.04 0.92
N PHE A 18 -17.06 13.28 0.58
CA PHE A 18 -17.50 13.09 -0.81
C PHE A 18 -17.91 14.42 -1.48
N TRP A 19 -18.37 15.39 -0.69
CA TRP A 19 -18.86 16.69 -1.14
C TRP A 19 -17.87 17.84 -0.89
N ASN A 20 -16.64 17.54 -0.47
CA ASN A 20 -15.63 18.59 -0.36
C ASN A 20 -15.38 19.23 -1.74
N PHE A 21 -14.94 20.49 -1.74
CA PHE A 21 -14.81 21.29 -2.96
C PHE A 21 -13.93 20.61 -4.02
N ARG A 22 -12.81 20.03 -3.61
CA ARG A 22 -11.90 19.31 -4.52
C ARG A 22 -12.59 18.10 -5.17
N ALA A 23 -13.26 17.26 -4.39
CA ALA A 23 -13.94 16.07 -4.89
C ALA A 23 -15.12 16.42 -5.82
N PHE A 24 -15.85 17.50 -5.50
CA PHE A 24 -16.89 18.04 -6.36
C PHE A 24 -16.31 18.50 -7.71
N GLN A 25 -15.26 19.33 -7.68
CA GLN A 25 -14.61 19.85 -8.89
C GLN A 25 -14.05 18.75 -9.77
N GLU A 26 -13.44 17.71 -9.21
CA GLU A 26 -12.96 16.56 -9.99
C GLU A 26 -14.12 15.87 -10.72
N ARG A 27 -15.23 15.58 -10.03
CA ARG A 27 -16.41 14.96 -10.68
C ARG A 27 -16.98 15.84 -11.79
N ASP A 28 -17.06 17.15 -11.55
CA ASP A 28 -17.56 18.12 -12.53
C ASP A 28 -16.65 18.18 -13.76
N LEU A 29 -15.33 18.26 -13.55
CA LEU A 29 -14.32 18.26 -14.60
C LEU A 29 -14.39 17.00 -15.49
N PHE A 30 -14.67 15.83 -14.89
CA PHE A 30 -14.84 14.57 -15.61
C PHE A 30 -16.27 14.34 -16.12
N GLY A 31 -17.18 15.30 -15.97
CA GLY A 31 -18.57 15.20 -16.45
C GLY A 31 -19.40 14.10 -15.75
N ILE A 32 -19.03 13.74 -14.52
CA ILE A 32 -19.71 12.71 -13.75
C ILE A 32 -20.96 13.30 -13.08
N ASN A 33 -22.13 12.79 -13.43
CA ASN A 33 -23.38 13.15 -12.75
C ASN A 33 -23.26 12.90 -11.24
N HIS A 34 -23.37 13.97 -10.45
CA HIS A 34 -23.21 13.88 -9.00
C HIS A 34 -24.28 13.01 -8.34
N GLU A 35 -25.50 12.97 -8.88
CA GLU A 35 -26.62 12.20 -8.34
C GLU A 35 -26.50 10.70 -8.63
N SER A 36 -25.65 10.29 -9.58
CA SER A 36 -25.41 8.87 -9.88
C SER A 36 -24.33 8.23 -9.02
N CYS A 37 -23.70 9.00 -8.12
CA CYS A 37 -22.58 8.55 -7.31
C CYS A 37 -22.99 8.20 -5.88
N ALA A 38 -22.29 7.22 -5.29
CA ALA A 38 -22.41 6.87 -3.88
C ALA A 38 -21.03 6.54 -3.29
N MET A 39 -20.86 6.73 -1.98
CA MET A 39 -19.63 6.39 -1.25
C MET A 39 -19.85 5.18 -0.33
N GLY A 40 -19.13 4.10 -0.59
CA GLY A 40 -19.04 2.97 0.33
C GLY A 40 -18.09 3.29 1.49
N VAL A 41 -18.41 2.82 2.69
CA VAL A 41 -17.56 2.96 3.88
C VAL A 41 -17.04 1.59 4.27
N LEU A 42 -15.72 1.43 4.29
CA LEU A 42 -15.05 0.23 4.79
C LEU A 42 -14.67 0.43 6.25
N VAL A 43 -15.21 -0.41 7.13
CA VAL A 43 -14.87 -0.43 8.55
C VAL A 43 -13.97 -1.63 8.83
N HIS A 44 -12.82 -1.40 9.45
CA HIS A 44 -11.90 -2.45 9.89
C HIS A 44 -11.34 -2.12 11.26
N ARG A 45 -10.75 -3.12 11.94
CA ARG A 45 -10.06 -2.93 13.22
C ARG A 45 -8.95 -1.88 13.09
N SER A 46 -8.68 -1.11 14.15
CA SER A 46 -7.47 -0.28 14.18
C SER A 46 -6.21 -1.15 14.19
N PHE A 47 -5.08 -0.52 13.85
CA PHE A 47 -3.77 -1.14 13.79
C PHE A 47 -2.85 -0.49 14.84
N PRO A 48 -3.12 -0.68 16.15
CA PRO A 48 -2.24 -0.14 17.18
C PRO A 48 -0.88 -0.85 17.16
N ASP A 49 0.17 -0.16 17.59
CA ASP A 49 1.54 -0.70 17.70
C ASP A 49 2.11 -1.19 16.35
N GLU A 50 2.10 -0.28 15.37
CA GLU A 50 2.76 -0.50 14.09
C GLU A 50 4.28 -0.53 14.30
N LYS A 51 4.91 -1.66 14.00
CA LYS A 51 6.38 -1.75 13.96
C LYS A 51 6.92 -1.23 12.64
N ALA A 52 6.14 -1.41 11.57
CA ALA A 52 6.43 -0.82 10.27
C ALA A 52 5.14 -0.69 9.45
N ASN A 53 5.05 0.37 8.65
CA ASN A 53 4.02 0.54 7.64
C ASN A 53 4.69 0.78 6.27
N GLY A 54 4.04 0.34 5.20
CA GLY A 54 4.69 0.33 3.90
C GLY A 54 3.74 0.25 2.72
N VAL A 55 4.29 0.62 1.57
CA VAL A 55 3.67 0.47 0.25
C VAL A 55 4.58 -0.39 -0.62
N LEU A 56 3.99 -1.35 -1.31
CA LEU A 56 4.67 -2.27 -2.21
C LEU A 56 4.01 -2.22 -3.59
N VAL A 57 4.81 -2.06 -4.64
CA VAL A 57 4.40 -2.25 -6.03
C VAL A 57 4.93 -3.59 -6.52
N THR A 58 4.07 -4.43 -7.12
CA THR A 58 4.46 -5.75 -7.65
C THR A 58 5.19 -5.68 -9.00
N LYS A 59 6.02 -4.66 -9.16
CA LYS A 59 6.86 -4.39 -10.33
C LYS A 59 8.20 -3.85 -9.84
N ASN A 60 9.28 -4.18 -10.54
CA ASN A 60 10.55 -3.50 -10.34
C ASN A 60 10.50 -2.14 -11.07
N MET A 61 10.53 -1.05 -10.31
CA MET A 61 10.38 0.30 -10.83
C MET A 61 11.70 0.92 -11.30
N TYR A 62 12.84 0.29 -11.01
CA TYR A 62 14.17 0.81 -11.36
C TYR A 62 14.89 -0.04 -12.40
N ARG A 63 14.47 -1.30 -12.58
CA ARG A 63 15.05 -2.22 -13.55
C ARG A 63 13.97 -3.01 -14.28
N ASP A 64 13.38 -2.40 -15.31
CA ASP A 64 12.26 -2.97 -16.09
C ASP A 64 12.54 -4.35 -16.70
N LYS A 65 13.81 -4.72 -16.89
CA LYS A 65 14.21 -6.04 -17.41
C LYS A 65 14.09 -7.17 -16.38
N TYR A 66 13.96 -6.84 -15.10
CA TYR A 66 13.89 -7.83 -14.02
C TYR A 66 12.54 -7.78 -13.35
N THR A 67 11.90 -8.94 -13.23
CA THR A 67 10.69 -9.07 -12.41
C THR A 67 11.05 -8.90 -10.93
N GLY A 68 10.11 -8.35 -10.16
CA GLY A 68 10.37 -8.06 -8.77
C GLY A 68 9.30 -7.20 -8.14
N ILE A 69 9.56 -6.79 -6.91
CA ILE A 69 8.73 -5.83 -6.17
C ILE A 69 9.56 -4.60 -5.85
N THR A 70 8.90 -3.45 -5.74
CA THR A 70 9.48 -2.21 -5.21
C THR A 70 8.74 -1.86 -3.93
N VAL A 71 9.46 -1.52 -2.87
CA VAL A 71 8.90 -1.37 -1.53
C VAL A 71 9.42 -0.09 -0.89
N ASN A 72 8.50 0.67 -0.31
CA ASN A 72 8.79 1.76 0.60
C ASN A 72 8.28 1.42 2.00
N VAL A 73 9.10 1.63 3.02
CA VAL A 73 8.76 1.29 4.41
C VAL A 73 9.15 2.42 5.35
N GLN A 74 8.28 2.67 6.33
CA GLN A 74 8.55 3.58 7.42
C GLN A 74 8.32 2.93 8.78
N LEU A 75 9.09 3.39 9.76
CA LEU A 75 9.01 2.96 11.15
C LEU A 75 7.74 3.52 11.81
N GLY A 76 7.05 2.70 12.59
CA GLY A 76 5.91 3.19 13.35
C GLY A 76 4.71 3.51 12.47
N GLU A 77 4.01 4.58 12.84
CA GLU A 77 2.85 5.15 12.14
C GLU A 77 3.23 6.34 11.23
N GLU A 78 4.52 6.67 11.12
CA GLU A 78 4.99 7.76 10.25
C GLU A 78 4.68 7.46 8.79
N SER A 79 4.29 8.49 8.04
CA SER A 79 3.70 8.32 6.71
C SER A 79 4.78 8.00 5.67
N VAL A 80 4.56 6.91 4.91
CA VAL A 80 5.39 6.60 3.73
C VAL A 80 5.05 7.51 2.54
N VAL A 81 3.78 7.88 2.39
CA VAL A 81 3.28 8.63 1.22
C VAL A 81 3.59 10.13 1.34
N LYS A 82 3.59 10.63 2.58
CA LYS A 82 3.85 12.04 2.91
C LYS A 82 4.64 12.11 4.22
N PRO A 83 5.92 11.71 4.21
CA PRO A 83 6.75 11.81 5.40
C PRO A 83 6.93 13.26 5.82
N GLU A 84 7.09 13.50 7.12
CA GLU A 84 7.47 14.82 7.63
C GLU A 84 8.81 15.31 7.02
N PRO A 85 9.02 16.64 6.89
CA PRO A 85 10.25 17.18 6.32
C PRO A 85 11.52 16.67 7.02
N GLY A 86 12.48 16.18 6.23
CA GLY A 86 13.73 15.62 6.75
C GLY A 86 13.68 14.14 7.11
N ILE A 87 12.51 13.50 7.02
CA ILE A 87 12.36 12.05 7.23
C ILE A 87 12.55 11.30 5.91
N THR A 88 13.59 10.45 5.87
CA THR A 88 13.82 9.49 4.79
C THR A 88 13.24 8.12 5.17
N CYS A 89 12.61 7.44 4.21
CA CYS A 89 12.08 6.08 4.32
C CYS A 89 13.11 5.02 3.87
N ASP A 90 12.88 3.75 4.22
CA ASP A 90 13.50 2.66 3.46
C ASP A 90 12.86 2.62 2.06
N GLU A 91 13.68 2.61 1.02
CA GLU A 91 13.27 2.36 -0.37
C GLU A 91 14.15 1.25 -0.92
N PHE A 92 13.56 0.14 -1.36
CA PHE A 92 14.31 -0.98 -1.92
C PHE A 92 13.50 -1.74 -2.98
N TYR A 93 14.18 -2.55 -3.78
CA TYR A 93 13.52 -3.49 -4.68
C TYR A 93 14.08 -4.89 -4.48
N CYS A 94 13.22 -5.89 -4.65
CA CYS A 94 13.57 -7.30 -4.51
C CYS A 94 13.36 -8.03 -5.84
N HIS A 95 14.29 -8.90 -6.18
CA HIS A 95 14.25 -9.68 -7.41
C HIS A 95 14.97 -11.02 -7.25
N ASN A 96 14.68 -11.95 -8.16
CA ASN A 96 15.46 -13.17 -8.33
C ASN A 96 16.48 -12.96 -9.44
N PHE A 97 17.77 -13.10 -9.14
CA PHE A 97 18.83 -12.84 -10.13
C PHE A 97 18.94 -13.94 -11.20
N ASN A 98 18.49 -15.16 -10.90
CA ASN A 98 18.53 -16.29 -11.82
C ASN A 98 17.34 -17.24 -11.60
N SER A 99 17.15 -18.17 -12.54
CA SER A 99 16.16 -19.25 -12.46
C SER A 99 16.39 -20.20 -11.27
N PHE A 100 17.53 -20.08 -10.58
CA PHE A 100 17.91 -20.86 -9.41
C PHE A 100 17.56 -20.18 -8.08
N GLY A 101 16.98 -18.97 -8.10
CA GLY A 101 16.26 -18.39 -6.96
C GLY A 101 17.09 -17.66 -5.90
N SER A 102 18.20 -17.01 -6.25
CA SER A 102 18.85 -16.10 -5.29
C SER A 102 17.99 -14.84 -5.11
N PHE A 103 17.26 -14.79 -4.00
CA PHE A 103 16.53 -13.61 -3.54
C PHE A 103 17.52 -12.51 -3.18
N VAL A 104 17.40 -11.35 -3.83
CA VAL A 104 18.28 -10.19 -3.62
C VAL A 104 17.43 -8.99 -3.24
N VAL A 105 17.93 -8.19 -2.30
CA VAL A 105 17.34 -6.91 -1.89
C VAL A 105 18.36 -5.81 -2.17
N ASP A 106 18.00 -4.88 -3.03
CA ASP A 106 18.81 -3.70 -3.36
C ASP A 106 18.16 -2.45 -2.76
N TYR A 107 18.86 -1.77 -1.86
CA TYR A 107 18.39 -0.54 -1.23
C TYR A 107 18.79 0.69 -2.03
N ARG A 108 17.87 1.65 -2.12
CA ARG A 108 18.09 3.00 -2.63
C ARG A 108 18.22 4.02 -1.50
N SER A 109 17.49 3.80 -0.40
CA SER A 109 17.62 4.57 0.83
C SER A 109 17.32 3.70 2.04
N THR A 110 17.83 4.12 3.19
CA THR A 110 17.48 3.55 4.49
C THR A 110 16.92 4.64 5.40
N SER A 111 16.03 4.24 6.31
CA SER A 111 15.23 5.16 7.10
C SER A 111 16.07 5.95 8.09
N SER A 112 15.83 7.26 8.10
CA SER A 112 16.38 8.18 9.09
C SER A 112 15.89 7.85 10.51
N LEU A 113 14.65 7.37 10.65
CA LEU A 113 14.05 7.02 11.93
C LEU A 113 14.62 5.73 12.53
N ASN A 114 15.25 4.90 11.71
CA ASN A 114 15.93 3.69 12.15
C ASN A 114 17.46 3.81 12.08
N LYS A 115 17.98 5.04 12.26
CA LYS A 115 19.43 5.32 12.34
C LYS A 115 20.20 4.81 11.11
N GLY A 116 19.61 4.91 9.92
CA GLY A 116 20.20 4.48 8.66
C GLY A 116 20.27 2.96 8.48
N LYS A 117 19.60 2.18 9.34
CA LYS A 117 19.49 0.72 9.23
C LYS A 117 18.14 0.31 8.63
N PRO A 118 18.07 -0.82 7.91
CA PRO A 118 16.79 -1.35 7.45
C PRO A 118 15.78 -1.58 8.58
N ILE A 119 14.56 -1.13 8.37
CA ILE A 119 13.42 -1.33 9.28
C ILE A 119 12.98 -2.80 9.29
N LEU A 120 12.91 -3.40 8.09
CA LEU A 120 12.52 -4.80 7.93
C LEU A 120 13.72 -5.72 7.96
N ALA A 121 13.57 -6.85 8.66
CA ALA A 121 14.52 -7.96 8.56
C ALA A 121 14.34 -8.68 7.21
N GLU A 122 15.39 -9.34 6.71
CA GLU A 122 15.34 -10.04 5.43
C GLU A 122 14.18 -11.07 5.33
N LYS A 123 13.88 -11.77 6.42
CA LYS A 123 12.74 -12.70 6.51
C LYS A 123 11.38 -12.01 6.28
N GLU A 124 11.24 -10.76 6.72
CA GLU A 124 10.03 -9.95 6.54
C GLU A 124 9.92 -9.51 5.09
N ILE A 125 11.03 -9.04 4.52
CA ILE A 125 11.10 -8.64 3.10
C ILE A 125 10.81 -9.83 2.19
N LYS A 126 11.39 -11.00 2.47
CA LYS A 126 11.13 -12.22 1.71
C LYS A 126 9.66 -12.63 1.81
N LYS A 127 9.03 -12.48 2.98
CA LYS A 127 7.60 -12.75 3.15
C LYS A 127 6.76 -11.85 2.25
N LEU A 128 7.05 -10.54 2.15
CA LEU A 128 6.39 -9.62 1.22
C LEU A 128 6.56 -10.06 -0.23
N PHE A 129 7.79 -10.42 -0.62
CA PHE A 129 8.11 -10.93 -1.94
C PHE A 129 7.30 -12.18 -2.29
N ASP A 130 7.30 -13.19 -1.42
CA ASP A 130 6.64 -14.47 -1.66
C ASP A 130 5.11 -14.33 -1.79
N ILE A 131 4.47 -13.42 -1.05
CA ILE A 131 3.00 -13.21 -1.13
C ILE A 131 2.57 -12.36 -2.31
N SER A 132 3.47 -11.54 -2.87
CA SER A 132 3.13 -10.53 -3.89
C SER A 132 2.55 -11.14 -5.16
N SER A 133 3.24 -12.13 -5.75
CA SER A 133 2.83 -12.76 -7.01
C SER A 133 1.51 -13.56 -6.88
N PRO A 134 1.29 -14.38 -5.83
CA PRO A 134 -0.02 -15.01 -5.61
C PRO A 134 -1.16 -14.00 -5.44
N LEU A 135 -0.93 -12.89 -4.73
CA LEU A 135 -1.93 -11.85 -4.51
C LEU A 135 -2.28 -11.11 -5.80
N GLU A 136 -1.26 -10.71 -6.57
CA GLU A 136 -1.39 -10.11 -7.91
C GLU A 136 -2.21 -10.99 -8.85
N ARG A 137 -1.84 -12.27 -8.96
CA ARG A 137 -2.56 -13.23 -9.80
C ARG A 137 -4.01 -13.36 -9.37
N ARG A 138 -4.27 -13.49 -8.07
CA ARG A 138 -5.63 -13.70 -7.55
C ARG A 138 -6.53 -12.50 -7.80
N LEU A 139 -6.04 -11.28 -7.60
CA LEU A 139 -6.81 -10.07 -7.86
C LEU A 139 -7.09 -9.87 -9.35
N ASN A 140 -6.10 -10.09 -10.22
CA ASN A 140 -6.30 -10.03 -11.66
C ASN A 140 -7.33 -11.05 -12.17
N LEU A 141 -7.27 -12.30 -11.69
CA LEU A 141 -8.28 -13.31 -12.02
C LEU A 141 -9.69 -12.89 -11.55
N LEU A 142 -9.79 -12.23 -10.40
CA LEU A 142 -11.05 -11.75 -9.85
C LEU A 142 -11.63 -10.62 -10.72
N TRP A 143 -10.80 -9.67 -11.15
CA TRP A 143 -11.20 -8.60 -12.07
C TRP A 143 -11.62 -9.12 -13.45
N GLN A 144 -10.90 -10.12 -13.99
CA GLN A 144 -11.27 -10.77 -15.24
C GLN A 144 -12.61 -11.51 -15.12
N LYS A 145 -12.80 -12.30 -14.06
CA LYS A 145 -14.05 -13.02 -13.79
C LYS A 145 -15.24 -12.08 -13.64
N ARG A 146 -15.03 -10.92 -13.01
CA ARG A 146 -16.05 -9.87 -12.83
C ARG A 146 -16.22 -8.98 -14.05
N LYS A 147 -15.50 -9.23 -15.15
CA LYS A 147 -15.49 -8.42 -16.39
C LYS A 147 -15.13 -6.95 -16.14
N MET A 148 -14.37 -6.67 -15.07
CA MET A 148 -13.90 -5.31 -14.73
C MET A 148 -12.69 -4.90 -15.58
N SER A 149 -11.81 -5.84 -15.89
CA SER A 149 -10.66 -5.62 -16.77
C SER A 149 -10.25 -6.92 -17.47
N LYS A 150 -9.85 -6.81 -18.74
CA LYS A 150 -9.14 -7.88 -19.48
C LYS A 150 -7.62 -7.73 -19.40
N LYS A 151 -7.12 -6.52 -19.09
CA LYS A 151 -5.69 -6.23 -18.94
C LYS A 151 -5.21 -6.73 -17.58
N TYR A 152 -3.99 -7.28 -17.57
CA TYR A 152 -3.28 -7.63 -16.35
C TYR A 152 -2.55 -6.40 -15.81
N TYR A 153 -2.68 -6.14 -14.52
CA TYR A 153 -2.04 -5.02 -13.84
C TYR A 153 -1.16 -5.50 -12.69
N PRO A 154 0.04 -4.90 -12.51
CA PRO A 154 0.70 -4.94 -11.21
C PRO A 154 -0.21 -4.35 -10.13
N LEU A 155 0.10 -4.65 -8.88
CA LEU A 155 -0.62 -4.12 -7.73
C LEU A 155 0.21 -3.08 -7.00
N ASP A 156 -0.49 -2.09 -6.47
CA ASP A 156 -0.05 -1.20 -5.40
C ASP A 156 -0.71 -1.67 -4.09
N ILE A 157 0.09 -2.06 -3.12
CA ILE A 157 -0.31 -2.75 -1.90
C ILE A 157 0.16 -1.98 -0.67
N GLU A 158 -0.78 -1.58 0.18
CA GLU A 158 -0.49 -1.09 1.51
C GLU A 158 -0.41 -2.26 2.50
N PHE A 159 0.66 -2.30 3.29
CA PHE A 159 0.86 -3.32 4.32
C PHE A 159 1.34 -2.73 5.65
N LYS A 160 1.18 -3.52 6.71
CA LYS A 160 1.65 -3.21 8.06
C LYS A 160 2.28 -4.43 8.71
N TYR A 161 3.30 -4.22 9.52
CA TYR A 161 3.84 -5.18 10.48
C TYR A 161 3.46 -4.72 11.89
N LEU A 162 2.75 -5.58 12.63
CA LEU A 162 2.17 -5.23 13.92
C LEU A 162 2.72 -6.07 15.06
N GLY A 163 2.84 -5.44 16.23
CA GLY A 163 3.24 -6.10 17.45
C GLY A 163 4.67 -6.62 17.42
N ASP A 164 5.15 -7.11 18.55
CA ASP A 164 6.53 -7.57 18.69
C ASP A 164 6.83 -8.82 17.83
N GLU A 165 5.82 -9.62 17.52
CA GLU A 165 5.91 -10.75 16.58
C GLU A 165 6.03 -10.31 15.11
N LYS A 166 5.82 -9.02 14.82
CA LYS A 166 5.77 -8.45 13.47
C LYS A 166 4.86 -9.29 12.57
N GLN A 167 3.58 -9.32 12.92
CA GLN A 167 2.57 -9.96 12.09
C GLN A 167 2.28 -9.08 10.86
N LEU A 168 2.39 -9.67 9.67
CA LEU A 168 2.10 -9.00 8.40
C LEU A 168 0.59 -8.90 8.15
N TYR A 169 0.11 -7.70 7.86
CA TYR A 169 -1.23 -7.40 7.40
C TYR A 169 -1.20 -6.70 6.04
N ILE A 170 -2.03 -7.16 5.11
CA ILE A 170 -2.34 -6.43 3.88
C ILE A 170 -3.57 -5.58 4.15
N LYS A 171 -3.44 -4.25 4.07
CA LYS A 171 -4.51 -3.30 4.39
C LYS A 171 -5.33 -2.94 3.17
N GLN A 172 -4.66 -2.69 2.04
CA GLN A 172 -5.30 -2.32 0.79
C GLN A 172 -4.47 -2.88 -0.36
N ALA A 173 -5.14 -3.25 -1.45
CA ALA A 173 -4.48 -3.56 -2.71
C ALA A 173 -5.32 -3.00 -3.86
N ARG A 174 -4.67 -2.33 -4.81
CA ARG A 174 -5.30 -1.74 -6.00
C ARG A 174 -4.44 -2.00 -7.24
N ALA A 175 -5.02 -1.85 -8.42
CA ALA A 175 -4.24 -1.88 -9.65
C ALA A 175 -3.24 -0.71 -9.63
N TYR A 176 -1.98 -1.01 -9.94
CA TYR A 176 -0.97 0.00 -10.21
C TYR A 176 -1.07 0.41 -11.68
N MET A 177 -1.34 1.68 -11.90
CA MET A 177 -1.52 2.28 -13.23
C MET A 177 -0.33 3.21 -13.46
N ASP A 178 0.55 2.83 -14.40
CA ASP A 178 1.59 3.72 -14.95
C ASP A 178 0.95 4.91 -15.69
#